data_AF-A0A6G3XIQ7-F1
#
_entry.id   AF-A0A6G3XIQ7-F1
#
_cell.length_a   1.000
_cell.length_b   1.000
_cell.length_c   1.000
_cell.angle_alpha   90.00
_cell.angle_beta   90.00
_cell.angle_gamma   90.00
#
_symmetry.space_group_name_H-M   'P 1'
#
loop_
_entity.id
_entity.type
_entity.pdbx_description
1 polymer ?
#
loop_
_entity_poly.entity_id
_entity_poly.type
_entity_poly.pdbx_seq_one_letter_code
_entity_poly.pdbx_strand_id
1 'polypeptide(L)'
;MAAAERQIDPASVADGFSFEENLQSAVMKCVQRACELIMERNIVRLCAMGGVEPDDCYLSISGGYALNCPSNSWILERFGFKDLLTPPCPDDSGQALGLGLLGLFGEGALKESEFKLFHAYYGSVIPRVEEESVDGAEWVESVTPFDPEVFLGDLANGPVAWVDGASEIGPRALGNRSLIADPRTMESKDLLNRYKRRQWWRPVAPMVMEEFFEGWFETSQKSPFMLKAVQVRSAVAKRVPAILHEDGSARFQTVGRDSNPSLHSALAVFHEATGVPMLCNTSLNDKGEPIVDRADDAITFCARRGVEVAYINGRRVAVRADVDGMLEPSSRRASYFTGQAAVRDEIWDEWIAAGTS
;
A
#
# COMPACT_ATOMS: atom_id res chain seq x y z
N MET A 1 5.20 18.52 -19.60
CA MET A 1 4.81 18.76 -21.00
C MET A 1 5.75 18.06 -21.97
N ALA A 2 7.05 18.39 -22.03
CA ALA A 2 8.01 17.73 -22.94
C ALA A 2 8.06 16.18 -22.86
N ALA A 3 7.87 15.58 -21.68
CA ALA A 3 7.80 14.12 -21.54
C ALA A 3 6.50 13.51 -22.10
N ALA A 4 5.38 14.24 -22.05
CA ALA A 4 4.12 13.82 -22.65
C ALA A 4 4.15 14.03 -24.17
N GLU A 5 4.67 15.17 -24.64
CA GLU A 5 4.83 15.47 -26.08
C GLU A 5 5.68 14.43 -26.79
N ARG A 6 6.76 13.96 -26.15
CA ARG A 6 7.58 12.87 -26.70
C ARG A 6 6.80 11.59 -26.90
N GLN A 7 5.79 11.29 -26.07
CA GLN A 7 4.97 10.07 -26.16
C GLN A 7 3.80 10.15 -27.14
N ILE A 8 3.54 11.32 -27.74
CA ILE A 8 2.51 11.48 -28.77
C ILE A 8 3.02 11.01 -30.14
N ASP A 9 4.34 10.91 -30.32
CA ASP A 9 4.96 10.39 -31.53
C ASP A 9 4.82 8.86 -31.61
N PRO A 10 4.19 8.30 -32.65
CA PRO A 10 4.13 6.85 -32.85
C PRO A 10 5.51 6.18 -32.92
N ALA A 11 6.57 6.92 -33.26
CA ALA A 11 7.94 6.43 -33.27
C ALA A 11 8.58 6.32 -31.88
N SER A 12 7.93 6.84 -30.82
CA SER A 12 8.44 6.85 -29.45
C SER A 12 7.84 5.77 -28.56
N VAL A 13 7.06 4.84 -29.11
CA VAL A 13 6.37 3.82 -28.33
C VAL A 13 7.43 2.94 -27.66
N ALA A 14 7.43 2.92 -26.32
CA ALA A 14 8.34 2.07 -25.56
C ALA A 14 8.04 0.59 -25.83
N ASP A 15 9.09 -0.24 -25.84
CA ASP A 15 8.97 -1.67 -26.10
C ASP A 15 7.94 -2.32 -25.16
N GLY A 16 7.01 -3.08 -25.75
CA GLY A 16 5.98 -3.81 -25.00
C GLY A 16 4.70 -3.01 -24.70
N PHE A 17 4.61 -1.74 -25.12
CA PHE A 17 3.38 -0.95 -25.05
C PHE A 17 2.70 -0.80 -26.41
N SER A 18 1.37 -0.72 -26.40
CA SER A 18 0.60 -0.26 -27.55
C SER A 18 0.67 1.26 -27.69
N PHE A 19 0.40 1.77 -28.90
CA PHE A 19 0.28 3.21 -29.13
C PHE A 19 -0.81 3.84 -28.26
N GLU A 20 -1.93 3.13 -28.04
CA GLU A 20 -3.02 3.60 -27.18
C GLU A 20 -2.56 3.74 -25.72
N GLU A 21 -1.85 2.76 -25.17
CA GLU A 21 -1.29 2.84 -23.81
C GLU A 21 -0.29 4.00 -23.68
N ASN A 22 0.54 4.21 -24.70
CA ASN A 22 1.49 5.33 -24.72
C ASN A 22 0.75 6.69 -24.75
N LEU A 23 -0.31 6.82 -25.54
CA LEU A 23 -1.14 8.02 -25.59
C LEU A 23 -1.88 8.26 -24.26
N GLN A 24 -2.44 7.21 -23.65
CA GLN A 24 -3.06 7.29 -22.33
C GLN A 24 -2.05 7.76 -21.27
N SER A 25 -0.82 7.24 -21.30
CA SER A 25 0.28 7.68 -20.44
C SER A 25 0.62 9.16 -20.65
N ALA A 26 0.69 9.62 -21.90
CA ALA A 26 0.94 11.02 -22.24
C ALA A 26 -0.16 11.95 -21.69
N VAL A 27 -1.44 11.59 -21.87
CA VAL A 27 -2.59 12.34 -21.33
C VAL A 27 -2.51 12.39 -19.81
N MET A 28 -2.23 11.27 -19.15
CA MET A 28 -2.13 11.21 -17.70
C MET A 28 -0.97 12.06 -17.15
N LYS A 29 0.14 12.20 -17.88
CA LYS A 29 1.23 13.12 -17.53
C LYS A 29 0.79 14.59 -17.62
N CYS A 30 -0.05 14.95 -18.59
CA CYS A 30 -0.62 16.30 -18.68
C CYS A 30 -1.60 16.57 -17.52
N VAL A 31 -2.47 15.61 -17.20
CA VAL A 31 -3.39 15.70 -16.05
C VAL A 31 -2.61 15.85 -14.75
N GLN A 32 -1.59 15.01 -14.53
CA GLN A 32 -0.71 15.08 -13.36
C GLN A 32 -0.08 16.47 -13.25
N ARG A 33 0.44 17.02 -14.35
CA ARG A 33 1.02 18.37 -14.35
C ARG A 33 -0.01 19.46 -14.02
N ALA A 34 -1.24 19.34 -14.51
CA ALA A 34 -2.31 20.27 -14.16
C ALA A 34 -2.64 20.21 -12.67
N CYS A 35 -2.69 19.00 -12.08
CA CYS A 35 -2.90 18.83 -10.65
C CYS A 35 -1.77 19.46 -9.83
N GLU A 36 -0.51 19.26 -10.21
CA GLU A 36 0.66 19.89 -9.57
C GLU A 36 0.55 21.42 -9.56
N LEU A 37 0.19 22.03 -10.70
CA LEU A 37 0.02 23.49 -10.80
C LEU A 37 -1.11 24.02 -9.90
N ILE A 38 -2.21 23.28 -9.79
CA ILE A 38 -3.31 23.62 -8.88
C ILE A 38 -2.83 23.54 -7.42
N MET A 39 -2.12 22.47 -7.06
CA MET A 39 -1.57 22.28 -5.71
C MET A 39 -0.57 23.36 -5.36
N GLU A 40 0.36 23.68 -6.26
CA GLU A 40 1.31 24.76 -6.07
C GLU A 40 0.62 26.09 -5.82
N ARG A 41 -0.36 26.45 -6.66
CA ARG A 41 -1.13 27.68 -6.47
C ARG A 41 -1.80 27.72 -5.10
N ASN A 42 -2.37 26.60 -4.66
CA ASN A 42 -3.08 26.52 -3.38
C ASN A 42 -2.09 26.61 -2.20
N ILE A 43 -0.96 25.92 -2.25
CA ILE A 43 0.07 25.94 -1.21
C ILE A 43 0.65 27.35 -1.06
N VAL A 44 1.04 27.99 -2.18
CA VAL A 44 1.57 29.37 -2.17
C VAL A 44 0.56 30.33 -1.51
N ARG A 45 -0.73 30.20 -1.84
CA ARG A 45 -1.78 31.01 -1.22
C ARG A 45 -1.93 30.74 0.27
N LEU A 46 -1.91 29.48 0.69
CA LEU A 46 -2.03 29.10 2.10
C LEU A 46 -0.84 29.59 2.93
N CYS A 47 0.38 29.46 2.41
CA CYS A 47 1.59 29.99 3.07
C CYS A 47 1.51 31.52 3.23
N ALA A 48 1.09 32.23 2.17
CA ALA A 48 0.91 33.69 2.22
C ALA A 48 -0.20 34.12 3.20
N MET A 49 -1.33 33.39 3.23
CA MET A 49 -2.44 33.67 4.14
C MET A 49 -2.09 33.38 5.61
N GLY A 50 -1.33 32.31 5.85
CA GLY A 50 -0.90 31.90 7.19
C GLY A 50 0.34 32.62 7.70
N GLY A 51 1.11 33.28 6.82
CA GLY A 51 2.41 33.84 7.17
C GLY A 51 3.41 32.77 7.61
N VAL A 52 3.36 31.59 6.97
CA VAL A 52 4.19 30.42 7.34
C VAL A 52 5.21 30.10 6.25
N GLU A 53 6.44 29.80 6.68
CA GLU A 53 7.48 29.25 5.81
C GLU A 53 7.32 27.72 5.74
N PRO A 54 7.27 27.13 4.53
CA PRO A 54 7.04 25.69 4.38
C PRO A 54 8.08 24.80 5.07
N ASP A 55 9.36 25.19 5.05
CA ASP A 55 10.48 24.41 5.59
C ASP A 55 10.45 24.27 7.11
N ASP A 56 9.73 25.16 7.79
CA ASP A 56 9.45 25.06 9.21
C ASP A 56 8.17 24.28 9.55
N CYS A 57 7.40 23.87 8.54
CA CYS A 57 6.09 23.27 8.71
C CYS A 57 6.04 21.80 8.28
N TYR A 58 5.07 21.08 8.83
CA TYR A 58 4.58 19.82 8.27
C TYR A 58 3.36 20.11 7.40
N LEU A 59 3.18 19.34 6.33
CA LEU A 59 2.03 19.47 5.44
C LEU A 59 0.98 18.41 5.74
N SER A 60 -0.22 18.82 6.11
CA SER A 60 -1.38 17.92 6.19
C SER A 60 -2.21 18.02 4.92
N ILE A 61 -2.43 16.89 4.25
CA ILE A 61 -3.35 16.76 3.10
C ILE A 61 -4.28 15.58 3.36
N SER A 62 -5.56 15.77 3.11
CA SER A 62 -6.59 14.72 3.10
C SER A 62 -7.40 14.76 1.79
N GLY A 63 -8.34 13.83 1.65
CA GLY A 63 -9.06 13.53 0.43
C GLY A 63 -8.31 12.51 -0.44
N GLY A 64 -9.04 11.83 -1.34
CA GLY A 64 -8.47 10.76 -2.18
C GLY A 64 -7.27 11.19 -3.04
N TYR A 65 -7.12 12.49 -3.32
CA TYR A 65 -5.93 13.03 -4.00
C TYR A 65 -4.64 12.81 -3.21
N ALA A 66 -4.69 12.78 -1.88
CA ALA A 66 -3.53 12.56 -1.01
C ALA A 66 -2.93 11.14 -1.15
N LEU A 67 -3.62 10.21 -1.85
CA LEU A 67 -3.06 8.91 -2.24
C LEU A 67 -2.13 8.98 -3.47
N ASN A 68 -1.99 10.15 -4.10
CA ASN A 68 -1.10 10.39 -5.23
C ASN A 68 0.35 10.59 -4.74
N CYS A 69 1.10 9.49 -4.64
CA CYS A 69 2.45 9.48 -4.09
C CYS A 69 3.47 10.33 -4.89
N PRO A 70 3.44 10.35 -6.24
CA PRO A 70 4.24 11.28 -7.02
C PRO A 70 3.98 12.75 -6.65
N SER A 71 2.71 13.17 -6.56
CA SER A 71 2.36 14.53 -6.16
C SER A 71 2.86 14.87 -4.76
N ASN A 72 2.67 13.96 -3.79
CA ASN A 72 3.12 14.16 -2.43
C ASN A 72 4.63 14.41 -2.36
N SER A 73 5.41 13.58 -3.07
CA SER A 73 6.87 13.69 -3.07
C SER A 73 7.34 14.96 -3.78
N TRP A 74 6.71 15.31 -4.90
CA TRP A 74 6.98 16.56 -5.62
C TRP A 74 6.68 17.80 -4.77
N ILE A 75 5.59 17.79 -4.00
CA ILE A 75 5.26 18.90 -3.09
C ILE A 75 6.33 19.07 -2.01
N LEU A 76 6.73 17.97 -1.36
CA LEU A 76 7.75 18.00 -0.31
C LEU A 76 9.09 18.52 -0.86
N GLU A 77 9.50 18.05 -2.03
CA GLU A 77 10.74 18.50 -2.69
C GLU A 77 10.66 19.97 -3.12
N ARG A 78 9.54 20.40 -3.72
CA ARG A 78 9.38 21.76 -4.24
C ARG A 78 9.37 22.81 -3.14
N PHE A 79 8.67 22.54 -2.04
CA PHE A 79 8.42 23.52 -0.99
C PHE A 79 9.31 23.34 0.24
N GLY A 80 9.90 22.15 0.45
CA GLY A 80 10.81 21.90 1.57
C GLY A 80 10.13 21.55 2.90
N PHE A 81 8.83 21.23 2.90
CA PHE A 81 8.12 20.80 4.11
C PHE A 81 8.85 19.66 4.85
N LYS A 82 8.81 19.70 6.19
CA LYS A 82 9.48 18.72 7.07
C LYS A 82 9.04 17.29 6.77
N ASP A 83 7.72 17.07 6.72
CA ASP A 83 7.10 15.81 6.31
C ASP A 83 5.58 16.02 6.07
N LEU A 84 4.88 14.95 5.69
CA LEU A 84 3.43 14.84 5.65
C LEU A 84 2.87 14.46 7.03
N LEU A 85 1.74 15.05 7.39
CA LEU A 85 0.87 14.60 8.49
C LEU A 85 -0.41 13.96 7.94
N THR A 86 -0.26 13.15 6.90
CA THR A 86 -1.36 12.49 6.20
C THR A 86 -1.54 11.06 6.75
N PRO A 87 -2.76 10.65 7.18
CA PRO A 87 -3.02 9.29 7.64
C PRO A 87 -2.95 8.27 6.49
N PRO A 88 -2.82 6.96 6.77
CA PRO A 88 -2.83 5.90 5.75
C PRO A 88 -4.17 5.79 5.00
N CYS A 89 -5.27 6.27 5.60
CA CYS A 89 -6.61 6.37 5.02
C CYS A 89 -6.99 7.84 4.79
N PRO A 90 -6.32 8.58 3.89
CA PRO A 90 -6.63 10.00 3.72
C PRO A 90 -7.87 10.25 2.86
N ASP A 91 -8.39 9.22 2.19
CA ASP A 91 -9.65 9.27 1.46
C ASP A 91 -10.87 9.21 2.41
N ASP A 92 -12.06 9.05 1.84
CA ASP A 92 -13.31 9.07 2.61
C ASP A 92 -13.38 7.94 3.66
N SER A 93 -12.57 6.88 3.54
CA SER A 93 -12.51 5.82 4.56
C SER A 93 -11.93 6.31 5.90
N GLY A 94 -11.17 7.41 5.90
CA GLY A 94 -10.62 8.02 7.10
C GLY A 94 -11.55 8.98 7.84
N GLN A 95 -12.75 9.26 7.31
CA GLN A 95 -13.66 10.24 7.95
C GLN A 95 -14.06 9.82 9.36
N ALA A 96 -14.27 8.52 9.61
CA ALA A 96 -14.58 8.02 10.94
C ALA A 96 -13.46 8.32 11.97
N LEU A 97 -12.19 8.19 11.57
CA LEU A 97 -11.05 8.57 12.41
C LEU A 97 -11.07 10.08 12.68
N GLY A 98 -11.29 10.90 11.66
CA GLY A 98 -11.37 12.35 11.79
C GLY A 98 -12.49 12.82 12.72
N LEU A 99 -13.70 12.26 12.56
CA LEU A 99 -14.87 12.57 13.40
C LEU A 99 -14.65 12.14 14.85
N GLY A 100 -14.07 10.96 15.08
CA GLY A 100 -13.72 10.50 16.42
C GLY A 100 -12.72 11.44 17.11
N LEU A 101 -11.66 11.84 16.40
CA LEU A 101 -10.69 12.81 16.92
C LEU A 101 -11.35 14.17 17.19
N LEU A 102 -12.20 14.66 16.28
CA LEU A 102 -12.92 15.92 16.46
C LEU A 102 -13.77 15.91 17.75
N GLY A 103 -14.51 14.83 18.00
CA GLY A 103 -15.28 14.68 19.23
C GLY A 103 -14.39 14.67 20.48
N LEU A 104 -13.33 13.87 20.47
CA LEU A 104 -12.41 13.74 21.61
C LEU A 104 -11.65 15.04 21.93
N PHE A 105 -11.24 15.81 20.91
CA PHE A 105 -10.64 17.13 21.11
C PHE A 105 -11.69 18.16 21.54
N GLY A 106 -12.89 18.12 20.96
CA GLY A 106 -14.00 19.03 21.28
C GLY A 106 -14.51 18.90 22.72
N GLU A 107 -14.54 17.68 23.26
CA GLU A 107 -14.87 17.41 24.66
C GLU A 107 -13.71 17.67 25.63
N GLY A 108 -12.53 18.01 25.11
CA GLY A 108 -11.33 18.25 25.90
C GLY A 108 -10.67 16.98 26.46
N ALA A 109 -11.13 15.78 26.06
CA ALA A 109 -10.54 14.50 26.47
C ALA A 109 -9.09 14.33 25.99
N LEU A 110 -8.73 14.98 24.89
CA LEU A 110 -7.37 14.99 24.32
C LEU A 110 -6.69 16.37 24.36
N LYS A 111 -7.15 17.30 25.20
CA LYS A 111 -6.72 18.71 25.16
C LYS A 111 -5.19 18.93 25.20
N GLU A 112 -4.48 18.11 25.97
CA GLU A 112 -3.02 18.17 26.13
C GLU A 112 -2.31 16.96 25.47
N SER A 113 -3.02 16.21 24.60
CA SER A 113 -2.50 14.98 24.00
C SER A 113 -1.72 15.26 22.73
N GLU A 114 -0.52 14.69 22.63
CA GLU A 114 0.21 14.55 21.36
C GLU A 114 -0.24 13.28 20.62
N PHE A 115 -1.48 13.26 20.11
CA PHE A 115 -1.95 12.12 19.34
C PHE A 115 -1.05 11.88 18.12
N LYS A 116 -0.47 10.68 18.02
CA LYS A 116 0.37 10.25 16.90
C LYS A 116 -0.13 8.91 16.39
N LEU A 117 -0.34 8.84 15.09
CA LEU A 117 -0.68 7.59 14.41
C LEU A 117 0.61 6.85 14.08
N PHE A 118 1.06 5.97 14.97
CA PHE A 118 2.36 5.30 14.84
C PHE A 118 2.41 4.21 13.76
N HIS A 119 1.30 3.52 13.52
CA HIS A 119 1.18 2.45 12.53
C HIS A 119 -0.24 2.43 11.92
N ALA A 120 -0.48 1.57 10.93
CA ALA A 120 -1.78 1.45 10.29
C ALA A 120 -2.64 0.27 10.83
N TYR A 121 -2.09 -0.57 11.71
CA TYR A 121 -2.68 -1.84 12.14
C TYR A 121 -3.80 -1.68 13.20
N TYR A 122 -4.93 -1.08 12.81
CA TYR A 122 -6.09 -0.85 13.67
C TYR A 122 -7.36 -1.62 13.22
N GLY A 123 -7.21 -2.51 12.24
CA GLY A 123 -8.28 -3.37 11.74
C GLY A 123 -8.44 -4.67 12.53
N SER A 124 -9.08 -5.66 11.90
CA SER A 124 -9.37 -6.96 12.49
C SER A 124 -8.11 -7.79 12.70
N VAL A 125 -8.03 -8.50 13.83
CA VAL A 125 -6.98 -9.48 14.09
C VAL A 125 -7.43 -10.84 13.54
N ILE A 126 -6.61 -11.44 12.68
CA ILE A 126 -6.80 -12.83 12.26
C ILE A 126 -6.15 -13.73 13.31
N PRO A 127 -6.83 -14.77 13.83
CA PRO A 127 -6.22 -15.72 14.76
C PRO A 127 -5.07 -16.51 14.13
N ARG A 128 -4.21 -17.10 14.97
CA ARG A 128 -3.25 -18.10 14.50
C ARG A 128 -3.99 -19.33 13.99
N VAL A 129 -3.52 -19.88 12.88
CA VAL A 129 -4.05 -21.11 12.26
C VAL A 129 -3.35 -22.34 12.83
N GLU A 130 -4.13 -23.39 13.07
CA GLU A 130 -3.67 -24.74 13.40
C GLU A 130 -4.31 -25.71 12.39
N GLU A 131 -3.69 -26.85 12.12
CA GLU A 131 -4.11 -27.77 11.04
C GLU A 131 -5.60 -28.15 11.15
N GLU A 132 -6.10 -28.38 12.36
CA GLU A 132 -7.49 -28.76 12.62
C GLU A 132 -8.47 -27.57 12.68
N SER A 133 -8.00 -26.33 12.68
CA SER A 133 -8.82 -25.12 12.89
C SER A 133 -8.97 -24.25 11.65
N VAL A 134 -8.39 -24.66 10.52
CA VAL A 134 -8.42 -23.88 9.28
C VAL A 134 -9.69 -24.16 8.49
N ASP A 135 -10.58 -23.17 8.43
CA ASP A 135 -11.64 -23.13 7.43
C ASP A 135 -10.99 -23.11 6.02
N GLY A 136 -11.35 -24.06 5.15
CA GLY A 136 -10.67 -24.31 3.87
C GLY A 136 -9.62 -25.44 3.89
N ALA A 137 -9.67 -26.32 4.90
CA ALA A 137 -8.76 -27.47 5.08
C ALA A 137 -8.57 -28.35 3.82
N GLU A 138 -9.54 -28.40 2.91
CA GLU A 138 -9.44 -29.13 1.64
C GLU A 138 -8.30 -28.65 0.72
N TRP A 139 -7.89 -27.38 0.85
CA TRP A 139 -6.76 -26.81 0.13
C TRP A 139 -5.46 -26.78 0.95
N VAL A 140 -5.50 -27.18 2.23
CA VAL A 140 -4.31 -27.15 3.10
C VAL A 140 -3.58 -28.49 3.00
N GLU A 141 -2.30 -28.45 2.65
CA GLU A 141 -1.46 -29.65 2.60
C GLU A 141 -0.71 -29.89 3.91
N SER A 142 -0.25 -28.83 4.55
CA SER A 142 0.39 -28.90 5.86
C SER A 142 0.45 -27.53 6.54
N VAL A 143 0.49 -27.54 7.87
CA VAL A 143 0.73 -26.36 8.70
C VAL A 143 1.97 -26.58 9.56
N THR A 144 2.97 -25.71 9.43
CA THR A 144 4.24 -25.80 10.17
C THR A 144 4.58 -24.45 10.82
N PRO A 145 5.43 -24.40 11.86
CA PRO A 145 5.93 -23.12 12.38
C PRO A 145 6.71 -22.34 11.31
N PHE A 146 6.77 -21.00 11.44
CA PHE A 146 7.70 -20.18 10.66
C PHE A 146 9.13 -20.66 10.93
N ASP A 147 9.88 -20.87 9.84
CA ASP A 147 11.29 -21.20 9.85
C ASP A 147 12.02 -20.27 8.86
N PRO A 148 13.11 -19.58 9.28
CA PRO A 148 13.85 -18.66 8.43
C PRO A 148 14.42 -19.28 7.15
N GLU A 149 14.95 -20.51 7.20
CA GLU A 149 15.56 -21.16 6.05
C GLU A 149 14.49 -21.57 5.04
N VAL A 150 13.38 -22.13 5.53
CA VAL A 150 12.22 -22.48 4.70
C VAL A 150 11.63 -21.23 4.05
N PHE A 151 11.51 -20.13 4.79
CA PHE A 151 11.02 -18.84 4.26
C PHE A 151 11.85 -18.30 3.11
N LEU A 152 13.18 -18.38 3.20
CA LEU A 152 14.07 -18.00 2.12
C LEU A 152 13.88 -18.91 0.89
N GLY A 153 13.70 -20.21 1.11
CA GLY A 153 13.42 -21.17 0.05
C GLY A 153 12.09 -20.90 -0.66
N ASP A 154 11.03 -20.63 0.11
CA ASP A 154 9.71 -20.31 -0.45
C ASP A 154 9.73 -19.02 -1.28
N LEU A 155 10.37 -17.96 -0.78
CA LEU A 155 10.53 -16.71 -1.53
C LEU A 155 11.36 -16.87 -2.81
N ALA A 156 12.32 -17.80 -2.82
CA ALA A 156 13.11 -18.11 -4.01
C ALA A 156 12.29 -18.87 -5.06
N ASN A 157 11.29 -19.64 -4.64
CA ASN A 157 10.39 -20.37 -5.53
C ASN A 157 9.26 -19.49 -6.08
N GLY A 158 8.85 -18.44 -5.36
CA GLY A 158 7.88 -17.48 -5.87
C GLY A 158 7.29 -16.55 -4.81
N PRO A 159 6.32 -15.71 -5.20
CA PRO A 159 5.57 -14.89 -4.25
C PRO A 159 4.84 -15.74 -3.22
N VAL A 160 4.80 -15.27 -1.97
CA VAL A 160 4.07 -15.90 -0.85
C VAL A 160 3.05 -14.94 -0.27
N ALA A 161 1.94 -15.47 0.23
CA ALA A 161 0.99 -14.66 1.00
C ALA A 161 1.54 -14.45 2.42
N TRP A 162 1.40 -13.23 2.94
CA TRP A 162 1.83 -12.84 4.27
C TRP A 162 0.69 -12.16 5.02
N VAL A 163 0.27 -12.80 6.11
CA VAL A 163 -0.82 -12.39 6.99
C VAL A 163 -0.33 -12.39 8.42
N ASP A 164 -0.33 -11.23 9.06
CA ASP A 164 0.12 -11.09 10.44
C ASP A 164 -0.71 -10.04 11.19
N GLY A 165 -1.04 -10.30 12.45
CA GLY A 165 -1.66 -9.33 13.36
C GLY A 165 -2.95 -8.66 12.87
N ALA A 166 -3.19 -7.43 13.35
CA ALA A 166 -4.32 -6.60 12.95
C ALA A 166 -4.16 -6.08 11.51
N SER A 167 -5.24 -6.06 10.72
CA SER A 167 -5.20 -5.51 9.37
C SER A 167 -4.91 -4.00 9.36
N GLU A 168 -4.32 -3.55 8.26
CA GLU A 168 -4.09 -2.15 7.96
C GLU A 168 -5.41 -1.40 7.72
N ILE A 169 -5.51 -0.16 8.20
CA ILE A 169 -6.52 0.78 7.75
C ILE A 169 -6.07 1.48 6.46
N GLY A 170 -7.03 1.82 5.60
CA GLY A 170 -6.79 2.48 4.33
C GLY A 170 -6.57 1.51 3.16
N PRO A 171 -6.27 2.04 1.95
CA PRO A 171 -6.32 1.27 0.71
C PRO A 171 -5.00 0.56 0.37
N ARG A 172 -3.98 0.63 1.24
CA ARG A 172 -2.66 0.05 1.02
C ARG A 172 -2.46 -1.13 1.95
N ALA A 173 -2.02 -2.25 1.40
CA ALA A 173 -1.38 -3.28 2.22
C ALA A 173 -0.01 -2.76 2.64
N LEU A 174 0.27 -2.82 3.94
CA LEU A 174 1.48 -2.32 4.60
C LEU A 174 2.14 -3.44 5.42
N GLY A 175 2.06 -4.67 4.92
CA GLY A 175 2.78 -5.83 5.46
C GLY A 175 2.04 -6.69 6.46
N ASN A 176 0.74 -6.48 6.69
CA ASN A 176 -0.11 -7.39 7.48
C ASN A 176 -1.12 -8.15 6.62
N ARG A 177 -1.46 -7.67 5.42
CA ARG A 177 -2.28 -8.40 4.43
C ARG A 177 -1.69 -8.29 3.03
N SER A 178 -0.51 -8.90 2.84
CA SER A 178 0.35 -8.64 1.68
C SER A 178 0.68 -9.91 0.91
N LEU A 179 0.86 -9.78 -0.40
CA LEU A 179 1.56 -10.75 -1.22
C LEU A 179 2.99 -10.22 -1.38
N ILE A 180 3.96 -10.97 -0.86
CA ILE A 180 5.37 -10.57 -0.78
C ILE A 180 6.21 -11.45 -1.71
N ALA A 181 7.29 -10.89 -2.24
CA ALA A 181 8.18 -11.61 -3.14
C ALA A 181 9.62 -11.07 -3.10
N ASP A 182 10.55 -11.85 -3.64
CA ASP A 182 11.93 -11.42 -3.85
C ASP A 182 12.00 -10.22 -4.82
N PRO A 183 12.63 -9.09 -4.45
CA PRO A 183 12.73 -7.93 -5.32
C PRO A 183 13.85 -8.03 -6.37
N ARG A 184 14.72 -9.04 -6.29
CA ARG A 184 15.95 -9.15 -7.08
C ARG A 184 15.72 -9.63 -8.51
N THR A 185 14.54 -10.16 -8.83
CA THR A 185 14.23 -10.73 -10.15
C THR A 185 13.00 -10.08 -10.78
N MET A 186 13.02 -9.91 -12.11
CA MET A 186 11.83 -9.45 -12.85
C MET A 186 10.72 -10.50 -12.88
N GLU A 187 11.08 -11.78 -12.80
CA GLU A 187 10.12 -12.88 -12.73
C GLU A 187 9.18 -12.75 -11.52
N SER A 188 9.68 -12.32 -10.37
CA SER A 188 8.83 -12.05 -9.20
C SER A 188 7.79 -10.96 -9.48
N LYS A 189 8.17 -9.88 -10.19
CA LYS A 189 7.22 -8.84 -10.61
C LYS A 189 6.17 -9.40 -11.56
N ASP A 190 6.58 -10.21 -12.53
CA ASP A 190 5.70 -10.81 -13.52
C ASP A 190 4.70 -11.78 -12.88
N LEU A 191 5.15 -12.62 -11.93
CA LEU A 191 4.29 -13.52 -11.15
C LEU A 191 3.29 -12.74 -10.30
N LEU A 192 3.74 -11.71 -9.57
CA LEU A 192 2.85 -10.81 -8.81
C LEU A 192 1.79 -10.18 -9.72
N ASN A 193 2.17 -9.69 -10.90
CA ASN A 193 1.25 -9.09 -11.85
C ASN A 193 0.26 -10.11 -12.44
N ARG A 194 0.72 -11.34 -12.70
CA ARG A 194 -0.11 -12.47 -13.16
C ARG A 194 -1.16 -12.87 -12.12
N TYR A 195 -0.73 -13.11 -10.87
CA TYR A 195 -1.65 -13.47 -9.78
C TYR A 195 -2.69 -12.39 -9.52
N LYS A 196 -2.31 -11.11 -9.68
CA LYS A 196 -3.21 -9.96 -9.52
C LYS A 196 -4.02 -9.61 -10.77
N ARG A 197 -3.88 -10.36 -11.87
CA ARG A 197 -4.55 -10.12 -13.18
C ARG A 197 -4.45 -8.66 -13.63
N ARG A 198 -3.26 -8.08 -13.49
CA ARG A 198 -2.96 -6.69 -13.84
C ARG A 198 -1.89 -6.62 -14.90
N GLN A 199 -1.75 -5.45 -15.52
CA GLN A 199 -0.75 -5.23 -16.57
C GLN A 199 0.66 -5.51 -16.05
N TRP A 200 1.50 -6.11 -16.90
CA TRP A 200 2.87 -6.53 -16.59
C TRP A 200 3.77 -5.36 -16.14
N TRP A 201 3.46 -4.14 -16.58
CA TRP A 201 4.20 -2.93 -16.24
C TRP A 201 3.76 -2.33 -14.90
N ARG A 202 2.68 -2.80 -14.26
CA ARG A 202 2.24 -2.23 -12.98
C ARG A 202 3.33 -2.39 -11.93
N PRO A 203 3.63 -1.32 -11.18
CA PRO A 203 4.70 -1.36 -10.21
C PRO A 203 4.33 -2.20 -8.99
N VAL A 204 5.36 -2.75 -8.35
CA VAL A 204 5.30 -3.36 -7.01
C VAL A 204 6.05 -2.46 -6.05
N ALA A 205 5.54 -2.33 -4.84
CA ALA A 205 6.12 -1.42 -3.85
C ALA A 205 7.12 -2.19 -2.97
N PRO A 206 8.31 -1.65 -2.65
CA PRO A 206 9.16 -2.25 -1.63
C PRO A 206 8.65 -1.95 -0.22
N MET A 207 8.76 -2.94 0.66
CA MET A 207 8.80 -2.76 2.11
C MET A 207 10.25 -2.86 2.54
N VAL A 208 10.83 -1.76 3.00
CA VAL A 208 12.26 -1.63 3.29
C VAL A 208 12.48 -1.33 4.76
N MET A 209 13.46 -2.01 5.36
CA MET A 209 13.89 -1.76 6.74
C MET A 209 14.35 -0.31 6.89
N GLU A 210 13.78 0.40 7.86
CA GLU A 210 13.98 1.83 8.06
C GLU A 210 15.46 2.20 8.24
N GLU A 211 16.22 1.38 8.97
CA GLU A 211 17.64 1.62 9.26
C GLU A 211 18.56 1.51 8.02
N PHE A 212 18.10 0.88 6.94
CA PHE A 212 18.86 0.75 5.69
C PHE A 212 18.34 1.67 4.58
N PHE A 213 17.21 2.35 4.79
CA PHE A 213 16.48 3.07 3.74
C PHE A 213 17.33 4.09 2.96
N GLU A 214 18.07 4.96 3.66
CA GLU A 214 18.82 6.07 3.04
C GLU A 214 19.89 5.59 2.04
N GLY A 215 20.42 4.37 2.23
CA GLY A 215 21.40 3.75 1.33
C GLY A 215 20.81 3.27 0.01
N TRP A 216 19.48 3.23 -0.12
CA TRP A 216 18.79 2.68 -1.29
C TRP A 216 17.97 3.69 -2.08
N PHE A 217 17.54 4.78 -1.46
CA PHE A 217 16.65 5.78 -2.07
C PHE A 217 17.25 7.19 -2.03
N GLU A 218 16.88 8.03 -2.98
CA GLU A 218 17.35 9.42 -3.11
C GLU A 218 16.58 10.38 -2.19
N THR A 219 16.30 9.96 -0.96
CA THR A 219 15.68 10.79 0.09
C THR A 219 16.00 10.19 1.46
N SER A 220 15.94 11.00 2.51
CA SER A 220 15.91 10.55 3.91
C SER A 220 14.49 10.52 4.49
N GLN A 221 13.51 10.99 3.74
CA GLN A 221 12.14 11.06 4.21
C GLN A 221 11.47 9.68 4.23
N LYS A 222 11.04 9.26 5.42
CA LYS A 222 10.37 7.98 5.66
C LYS A 222 8.95 7.99 5.09
N SER A 223 8.37 6.80 4.88
CA SER A 223 7.02 6.63 4.34
C SER A 223 6.38 5.37 4.93
N PRO A 224 6.02 5.36 6.23
CA PRO A 224 5.44 4.18 6.87
C PRO A 224 4.10 3.76 6.25
N PHE A 225 3.41 4.68 5.58
CA PHE A 225 2.08 4.48 4.97
C PHE A 225 2.09 4.39 3.45
N MET A 226 3.27 4.26 2.83
CA MET A 226 3.40 4.13 1.37
C MET A 226 2.77 5.30 0.59
N LEU A 227 2.98 6.53 1.08
CA LEU A 227 2.43 7.77 0.53
C LEU A 227 3.43 8.57 -0.31
N LYS A 228 4.67 8.07 -0.46
CA LYS A 228 5.74 8.74 -1.21
C LYS A 228 6.32 7.81 -2.27
N ALA A 229 6.85 8.41 -3.33
CA ALA A 229 7.55 7.74 -4.42
C ALA A 229 8.77 8.57 -4.81
N VAL A 230 9.94 7.94 -4.81
CA VAL A 230 11.23 8.60 -5.02
C VAL A 230 12.14 7.75 -5.89
N GLN A 231 13.22 8.34 -6.39
CA GLN A 231 14.23 7.63 -7.16
C GLN A 231 14.96 6.59 -6.30
N VAL A 232 15.13 5.39 -6.87
CA VAL A 232 16.04 4.39 -6.31
C VAL A 232 17.45 4.75 -6.74
N ARG A 233 18.41 4.71 -5.82
CA ARG A 233 19.79 5.07 -6.13
C ARG A 233 20.34 4.17 -7.23
N SER A 234 20.89 4.79 -8.26
CA SER A 234 21.43 4.10 -9.45
C SER A 234 22.45 2.99 -9.11
N ALA A 235 23.24 3.17 -8.05
CA ALA A 235 24.23 2.19 -7.57
C ALA A 235 23.62 0.85 -7.11
N VAL A 236 22.36 0.84 -6.67
CA VAL A 236 21.69 -0.36 -6.14
C VAL A 236 20.45 -0.76 -6.94
N ALA A 237 19.97 0.08 -7.86
CA ALA A 237 18.78 -0.20 -8.67
C ALA A 237 18.81 -1.57 -9.35
N LYS A 238 19.97 -1.97 -9.91
CA LYS A 238 20.14 -3.29 -10.55
C LYS A 238 20.00 -4.49 -9.59
N ARG A 239 20.11 -4.27 -8.28
CA ARG A 239 19.94 -5.32 -7.27
C ARG A 239 18.47 -5.60 -6.96
N VAL A 240 17.57 -4.68 -7.32
CA VAL A 240 16.13 -4.75 -6.99
C VAL A 240 15.26 -4.36 -8.20
N PRO A 241 15.44 -4.98 -9.38
CA PRO A 241 14.75 -4.57 -10.59
C PRO A 241 13.22 -4.68 -10.49
N ALA A 242 12.69 -5.58 -9.66
CA ALA A 242 11.24 -5.80 -9.55
C ALA A 242 10.49 -4.54 -9.10
N ILE A 243 11.08 -3.76 -8.19
CA ILE A 243 10.42 -2.61 -7.57
C ILE A 243 10.46 -1.33 -8.42
N LEU A 244 11.25 -1.34 -9.50
CA LEU A 244 11.47 -0.17 -10.31
C LEU A 244 10.25 0.12 -11.19
N HIS A 245 9.85 1.37 -11.16
CA HIS A 245 9.09 2.00 -12.22
C HIS A 245 10.00 2.19 -13.44
N GLU A 246 9.40 2.47 -14.60
CA GLU A 246 10.13 2.72 -15.85
C GLU A 246 11.10 3.91 -15.74
N ASP A 247 10.79 4.89 -14.89
CA ASP A 247 11.61 6.07 -14.64
C ASP A 247 12.64 5.88 -13.51
N GLY A 248 12.82 4.66 -13.00
CA GLY A 248 13.74 4.35 -11.89
C GLY A 248 13.20 4.68 -10.49
N SER A 249 12.01 5.26 -10.38
CA SER A 249 11.38 5.51 -9.09
C SER A 249 10.75 4.26 -8.48
N ALA A 250 10.45 4.30 -7.19
CA ALA A 250 9.62 3.32 -6.53
C ALA A 250 8.77 3.98 -5.43
N ARG A 251 7.52 3.54 -5.32
CA ARG A 251 6.65 3.88 -4.18
C ARG A 251 6.92 2.93 -3.03
N PHE A 252 7.42 3.43 -1.91
CA PHE A 252 8.01 2.59 -0.86
C PHE A 252 7.28 2.69 0.49
N GLN A 253 7.41 1.64 1.29
CA GLN A 253 7.08 1.62 2.71
C GLN A 253 8.35 1.47 3.54
N THR A 254 8.59 2.36 4.49
CA THR A 254 9.62 2.16 5.54
C THR A 254 9.03 1.36 6.69
N VAL A 255 9.73 0.30 7.10
CA VAL A 255 9.32 -0.61 8.18
C VAL A 255 10.31 -0.46 9.33
N GLY A 256 9.86 0.13 10.44
CA GLY A 256 10.62 0.21 11.67
C GLY A 256 10.35 -0.99 12.59
N ARG A 257 11.35 -1.39 13.38
CA ARG A 257 11.26 -2.50 14.34
C ARG A 257 10.08 -2.37 15.31
N ASP A 258 9.81 -1.16 15.79
CA ASP A 258 8.73 -0.90 16.74
C ASP A 258 7.35 -0.81 16.08
N SER A 259 7.32 -0.46 14.78
CA SER A 259 6.06 -0.32 14.02
C SER A 259 5.47 -1.67 13.62
N ASN A 260 6.31 -2.62 13.21
CA ASN A 260 5.91 -3.98 12.85
C ASN A 260 7.06 -4.97 13.11
N PRO A 261 7.18 -5.49 14.35
CA PRO A 261 8.29 -6.36 14.73
C PRO A 261 8.36 -7.68 13.94
N SER A 262 7.20 -8.26 13.61
CA SER A 262 7.11 -9.55 12.89
C SER A 262 7.63 -9.40 11.46
N LEU A 263 7.10 -8.40 10.73
CA LEU A 263 7.56 -8.08 9.38
C LEU A 263 9.03 -7.65 9.35
N HIS A 264 9.45 -6.81 10.31
CA HIS A 264 10.85 -6.38 10.41
C HIS A 264 11.79 -7.58 10.57
N SER A 265 11.40 -8.57 11.39
CA SER A 265 12.17 -9.81 11.57
C SER A 265 12.25 -10.65 10.29
N ALA A 266 11.16 -10.77 9.54
CA ALA A 266 11.17 -11.47 8.25
C ALA A 266 12.04 -10.75 7.20
N LEU A 267 11.98 -9.41 7.15
CA LEU A 267 12.87 -8.60 6.31
C LEU A 267 14.34 -8.77 6.72
N ALA A 268 14.63 -8.85 8.02
CA ALA A 268 15.99 -9.06 8.52
C ALA A 268 16.56 -10.43 8.10
N VAL A 269 15.76 -11.50 8.15
CA VAL A 269 16.14 -12.82 7.63
C VAL A 269 16.53 -12.74 6.15
N PHE A 270 15.70 -12.07 5.33
CA PHE A 270 15.98 -11.88 3.91
C PHE A 270 17.23 -11.02 3.68
N HIS A 271 17.39 -9.95 4.47
CA HIS A 271 18.55 -9.07 4.40
C HIS A 271 19.86 -9.80 4.73
N GLU A 272 19.89 -10.60 5.79
CA GLU A 272 21.07 -11.35 6.21
C GLU A 272 21.52 -12.34 5.11
N ALA A 273 20.57 -13.02 4.48
CA ALA A 273 20.85 -13.99 3.44
C ALA A 273 21.27 -13.38 2.09
N THR A 274 20.81 -12.16 1.77
CA THR A 274 20.89 -11.61 0.41
C THR A 274 21.60 -10.25 0.30
N GLY A 275 21.82 -9.58 1.44
CA GLY A 275 22.25 -8.19 1.53
C GLY A 275 21.22 -7.18 1.03
N VAL A 276 19.98 -7.58 0.74
CA VAL A 276 18.89 -6.70 0.27
C VAL A 276 17.87 -6.48 1.42
N PRO A 277 17.70 -5.25 1.93
CA PRO A 277 16.92 -4.99 3.15
C PRO A 277 15.43 -4.77 2.88
N MET A 278 14.89 -5.38 1.83
CA MET A 278 13.53 -5.15 1.39
C MET A 278 12.92 -6.36 0.69
N LEU A 279 11.59 -6.42 0.70
CA LEU A 279 10.79 -7.34 -0.11
C LEU A 279 9.78 -6.57 -0.96
N CYS A 280 9.36 -7.15 -2.08
CA CYS A 280 8.21 -6.66 -2.82
C CYS A 280 6.94 -6.78 -1.96
N ASN A 281 5.99 -5.87 -2.20
CA ASN A 281 4.68 -5.84 -1.59
C ASN A 281 3.62 -5.45 -2.63
N THR A 282 2.55 -6.23 -2.66
CA THR A 282 1.27 -5.82 -3.20
C THR A 282 0.15 -6.32 -2.29
N SER A 283 -1.03 -5.70 -2.38
CA SER A 283 -2.17 -6.12 -1.56
C SER A 283 -2.59 -7.58 -1.83
N LEU A 284 -2.93 -8.29 -0.76
CA LEU A 284 -3.48 -9.65 -0.81
C LEU A 284 -4.99 -9.57 -1.02
N ASN A 285 -5.41 -9.68 -2.28
CA ASN A 285 -6.82 -9.68 -2.70
C ASN A 285 -6.93 -10.06 -4.17
N ASP A 286 -8.13 -10.42 -4.60
CA ASP A 286 -8.43 -10.58 -6.01
C ASP A 286 -8.86 -9.26 -6.69
N LYS A 287 -8.85 -9.22 -8.03
CA LYS A 287 -9.39 -8.12 -8.80
C LYS A 287 -10.89 -8.01 -8.54
N GLY A 288 -11.30 -6.87 -7.97
CA GLY A 288 -12.70 -6.60 -7.62
C GLY A 288 -13.07 -6.98 -6.18
N GLU A 289 -12.14 -7.57 -5.42
CA GLU A 289 -12.33 -7.92 -4.01
C GLU A 289 -11.55 -6.98 -3.08
N PRO A 290 -12.03 -6.75 -1.85
CA PRO A 290 -11.26 -6.05 -0.82
C PRO A 290 -10.04 -6.86 -0.38
N ILE A 291 -9.13 -6.20 0.35
CA ILE A 291 -8.02 -6.87 1.06
C ILE A 291 -8.60 -7.96 1.97
N VAL A 292 -7.96 -9.14 1.98
CA VAL A 292 -8.39 -10.25 2.82
C VAL A 292 -8.40 -9.84 4.30
N ASP A 293 -9.43 -10.25 5.03
CA ASP A 293 -9.57 -9.93 6.46
C ASP A 293 -9.82 -11.19 7.32
N ARG A 294 -9.79 -12.37 6.71
CA ARG A 294 -9.87 -13.67 7.37
C ARG A 294 -8.81 -14.66 6.85
N ALA A 295 -8.52 -15.70 7.63
CA ALA A 295 -7.55 -16.72 7.24
C ALA A 295 -8.03 -17.55 6.03
N ASP A 296 -9.32 -17.90 6.00
CA ASP A 296 -9.96 -18.61 4.90
C ASP A 296 -9.92 -17.80 3.60
N ASP A 297 -10.09 -16.47 3.66
CA ASP A 297 -9.93 -15.59 2.49
C ASP A 297 -8.51 -15.69 1.90
N ALA A 298 -7.48 -15.68 2.74
CA ALA A 298 -6.09 -15.75 2.31
C ALA A 298 -5.74 -17.10 1.67
N ILE A 299 -6.22 -18.21 2.26
CA ILE A 299 -5.99 -19.56 1.74
C ILE A 299 -6.77 -19.77 0.44
N THR A 300 -8.02 -19.31 0.38
CA THR A 300 -8.85 -19.34 -0.83
C THR A 300 -8.17 -18.58 -1.96
N PHE A 301 -7.63 -17.38 -1.68
CA PHE A 301 -6.85 -16.63 -2.66
C PHE A 301 -5.66 -17.44 -3.16
N CYS A 302 -4.91 -18.06 -2.25
CA CYS A 302 -3.73 -18.85 -2.61
C CYS A 302 -4.07 -20.04 -3.51
N ALA A 303 -5.08 -20.83 -3.12
CA ALA A 303 -5.54 -21.99 -3.88
C ALA A 303 -6.00 -21.59 -5.30
N ARG A 304 -6.80 -20.52 -5.42
CA ARG A 304 -7.34 -20.02 -6.71
C ARG A 304 -6.32 -19.35 -7.61
N ARG A 305 -5.21 -18.86 -7.04
CA ARG A 305 -4.17 -18.12 -7.77
C ARG A 305 -2.91 -18.93 -8.00
N GLY A 306 -2.83 -20.14 -7.43
CA GLY A 306 -1.63 -20.96 -7.49
C GLY A 306 -0.46 -20.31 -6.75
N VAL A 307 -0.76 -19.68 -5.60
CA VAL A 307 0.26 -19.29 -4.63
C VAL A 307 0.41 -20.46 -3.67
N GLU A 308 1.59 -21.07 -3.64
CA GLU A 308 1.80 -22.36 -2.97
C GLU A 308 1.94 -22.23 -1.44
N VAL A 309 2.25 -21.03 -0.94
CA VAL A 309 2.54 -20.82 0.49
C VAL A 309 1.88 -19.55 1.01
N ALA A 310 1.23 -19.70 2.16
CA ALA A 310 0.77 -18.59 2.99
C ALA A 310 1.42 -18.63 4.38
N TYR A 311 1.95 -17.50 4.82
CA TYR A 311 2.37 -17.28 6.19
C TYR A 311 1.26 -16.57 6.95
N ILE A 312 0.75 -17.19 8.01
CA ILE A 312 -0.36 -16.67 8.82
C ILE A 312 0.04 -16.70 10.29
N ASN A 313 0.32 -15.53 10.88
CA ASN A 313 0.65 -15.34 12.30
C ASN A 313 1.76 -16.28 12.83
N GLY A 314 2.86 -16.37 12.07
CA GLY A 314 4.02 -17.21 12.40
C GLY A 314 3.84 -18.70 12.09
N ARG A 315 2.85 -19.06 11.27
CA ARG A 315 2.65 -20.42 10.74
C ARG A 315 2.79 -20.40 9.23
N ARG A 316 3.53 -21.35 8.67
CA ARG A 316 3.62 -21.64 7.24
C ARG A 316 2.53 -22.63 6.87
N VAL A 317 1.68 -22.26 5.92
CA VAL A 317 0.61 -23.09 5.37
C VAL A 317 0.99 -23.42 3.93
N ALA A 318 1.25 -24.70 3.65
CA ALA A 318 1.37 -25.17 2.27
C ALA A 318 -0.03 -25.34 1.68
N VAL A 319 -0.27 -24.73 0.52
CA VAL A 319 -1.59 -24.66 -0.11
C VAL A 319 -1.57 -25.43 -1.42
N ARG A 320 -2.51 -26.34 -1.58
CA ARG A 320 -2.76 -27.04 -2.83
C ARG A 320 -3.46 -26.09 -3.79
N ALA A 321 -2.85 -25.88 -4.95
CA ALA A 321 -3.50 -25.13 -6.02
C ALA A 321 -4.70 -25.93 -6.58
N ASP A 322 -5.87 -25.30 -6.65
CA ASP A 322 -7.00 -25.79 -7.43
C ASP A 322 -7.09 -24.94 -8.70
N VAL A 323 -6.34 -25.36 -9.71
CA VAL A 323 -6.16 -24.60 -10.97
C VAL A 323 -7.38 -24.75 -11.89
N ASP A 324 -8.26 -25.73 -11.63
CA ASP A 324 -9.49 -25.95 -12.41
C ASP A 324 -10.68 -25.13 -11.88
N GLY A 325 -10.66 -24.75 -10.60
CA GLY A 325 -11.67 -23.93 -9.96
C GLY A 325 -11.41 -22.41 -10.03
N MET A 326 -11.43 -21.80 -11.22
CA MET A 326 -11.56 -20.33 -11.31
C MET A 326 -12.94 -19.88 -10.83
N LEU A 327 -13.17 -19.90 -9.52
CA LEU A 327 -14.39 -19.36 -8.92
C LEU A 327 -14.38 -17.84 -9.03
N GLU A 328 -15.48 -17.29 -9.53
CA GLU A 328 -15.71 -15.86 -9.56
C GLU A 328 -15.66 -15.26 -8.13
N PRO A 329 -15.30 -13.97 -7.99
CA PRO A 329 -15.33 -13.28 -6.72
C PRO A 329 -16.63 -13.50 -5.95
N SER A 330 -16.54 -13.61 -4.63
CA SER A 330 -17.75 -13.69 -3.81
C SER A 330 -18.58 -12.40 -3.98
N SER A 331 -19.91 -12.53 -4.01
CA SER A 331 -20.76 -11.33 -4.11
C SER A 331 -20.58 -10.49 -2.85
N ARG A 332 -20.40 -9.17 -3.03
CA ARG A 332 -20.29 -8.23 -1.91
C ARG A 332 -21.53 -8.37 -1.04
N ARG A 333 -21.34 -8.59 0.27
CA ARG A 333 -22.45 -8.67 1.25
C ARG A 333 -23.17 -7.32 1.34
N ALA A 334 -24.23 -7.17 0.55
CA ALA A 334 -25.01 -5.93 0.49
C ALA A 334 -25.68 -5.58 1.84
N SER A 335 -25.95 -6.59 2.68
CA SER A 335 -26.63 -6.45 3.97
C SER A 335 -25.94 -5.48 4.94
N TYR A 336 -24.61 -5.37 4.91
CA TYR A 336 -23.88 -4.41 5.76
C TYR A 336 -24.20 -2.94 5.42
N PHE A 337 -24.66 -2.68 4.19
CA PHE A 337 -24.92 -1.33 3.68
C PHE A 337 -26.42 -1.04 3.53
N THR A 338 -27.29 -2.02 3.80
CA THR A 338 -28.75 -1.85 3.73
C THR A 338 -29.21 -0.83 4.78
N GLY A 339 -29.97 0.18 4.36
CA GLY A 339 -30.55 1.18 5.26
C GLY A 339 -29.61 2.32 5.68
N GLN A 340 -28.31 2.23 5.40
CA GLN A 340 -27.35 3.29 5.77
C GLN A 340 -27.68 4.65 5.12
N ALA A 341 -28.17 4.65 3.88
CA ALA A 341 -28.56 5.88 3.18
C ALA A 341 -29.74 6.58 3.87
N ALA A 342 -30.77 5.83 4.28
CA ALA A 342 -31.93 6.39 4.96
C ALA A 342 -31.55 6.97 6.33
N VAL A 343 -30.72 6.25 7.11
CA VAL A 343 -30.21 6.73 8.41
C VAL A 343 -29.35 7.99 8.24
N ARG A 344 -28.47 8.02 7.22
CA ARG A 344 -27.67 9.22 6.90
C ARG A 344 -28.56 10.40 6.56
N ASP A 345 -29.57 10.20 5.72
CA ASP A 345 -30.46 11.27 5.26
C ASP A 345 -31.31 11.82 6.42
N GLU A 346 -31.77 10.95 7.33
CA GLU A 346 -32.47 11.36 8.55
C GLU A 346 -31.58 12.22 9.47
N ILE A 347 -30.33 11.80 9.73
CA ILE A 347 -29.36 12.59 10.51
C ILE A 347 -29.07 13.94 9.84
N TRP A 348 -28.91 13.94 8.52
CA TRP A 348 -28.65 15.16 7.76
C TRP A 348 -29.82 16.15 7.84
N ASP A 349 -31.06 15.66 7.68
CA ASP A 349 -32.27 16.48 7.79
C ASP A 349 -32.46 17.03 9.21
N GLU A 350 -32.11 16.25 10.24
CA GLU A 350 -32.07 16.73 11.63
C GLU A 350 -31.07 17.88 11.82
N TRP A 351 -29.88 17.80 11.23
CA TRP A 351 -28.87 18.87 11.30
C TRP A 351 -29.32 20.15 10.58
N ILE A 352 -29.96 20.01 9.42
CA ILE A 352 -30.56 21.14 8.70
C ILE A 352 -31.68 21.77 9.54
N ALA A 353 -32.54 20.96 10.14
CA ALA A 353 -33.63 21.44 11.00
C ALA A 353 -33.13 22.15 12.28
N ALA A 354 -31.97 21.74 12.81
CA ALA A 354 -31.34 22.33 13.98
C ALA A 354 -30.64 23.67 13.71
N GLY A 355 -30.50 24.10 12.45
CA GLY A 355 -29.87 25.37 12.10
C GLY A 355 -28.34 25.41 12.30
N THR A 356 -27.71 24.25 12.47
CA THR A 356 -26.25 24.10 12.48
C THR A 356 -25.72 24.04 11.05
N SER A 357 -25.56 25.21 10.42
CA SER A 357 -24.86 25.37 9.14
C SER A 357 -23.82 26.48 9.21
#